data_AF-A0A242LMX6-F1
#
_entry.id   AF-A0A242LMX6-F1
#
_cell.length_a   1.000
_cell.length_b   1.000
_cell.length_c   1.000
_cell.angle_alpha   90.00
_cell.angle_beta   90.00
_cell.angle_gamma   90.00
#
_symmetry.space_group_name_H-M   'P 1'
#
loop_
_entity.id
_entity.type
_entity.pdbx_description
1 polymer ?
#
loop_
_entity_poly.entity_id
_entity_poly.type
_entity_poly.pdbx_seq_one_letter_code
_entity_poly.pdbx_strand_id
1 'polypeptide(L)'
;MILKKVEAVGYGKTTGVELSKQLNDQSVNIGDIIEVYHKEASKRVIRYNDDNKISTDKETYYYRIEKDQWVEVSDPTNQTSIHVKDSIVYSRDKWESEDNFVSATDKDGNVVPFSTVTVTGTVDTTKPGVYEVTYANGERTKVAVITVKENQESLNMKDSMHLYRIQI
;
A
#
# COMPACT_ATOMS: atom_id res chain seq x y z
N MET A 1 7.56 5.08 -12.34
CA MET A 1 7.60 3.60 -12.43
C MET A 1 7.74 3.25 -13.91
N ILE A 2 8.68 2.43 -14.33
CA ILE A 2 8.86 2.09 -15.76
C ILE A 2 8.00 0.87 -16.05
N LEU A 3 6.94 1.04 -16.87
CA LEU A 3 6.14 -0.07 -17.37
C LEU A 3 7.05 -0.97 -18.22
N LYS A 4 7.34 -2.17 -17.72
CA LYS A 4 8.09 -3.16 -18.48
C LYS A 4 7.10 -4.01 -19.27
N LYS A 5 6.92 -3.66 -20.54
CA LYS A 5 6.09 -4.42 -21.46
C LYS A 5 6.77 -5.77 -21.74
N VAL A 6 6.13 -6.86 -21.34
CA VAL A 6 6.54 -8.21 -21.71
C VAL A 6 5.43 -8.80 -22.57
N GLU A 7 5.69 -8.96 -23.86
CA GLU A 7 4.71 -9.51 -24.79
C GLU A 7 4.77 -11.03 -24.76
N ALA A 8 3.65 -11.66 -24.41
CA ALA A 8 3.44 -13.09 -24.54
C ALA A 8 2.20 -13.29 -25.43
N VAL A 9 2.37 -13.97 -26.56
CA VAL A 9 1.34 -14.12 -27.59
C VAL A 9 0.95 -15.61 -27.68
N GLY A 10 -0.30 -15.90 -27.33
CA GLY A 10 -0.94 -17.19 -27.54
C GLY A 10 -1.85 -17.15 -28.76
N TYR A 11 -1.81 -18.20 -29.58
CA TYR A 11 -2.74 -18.40 -30.70
C TYR A 11 -3.59 -19.66 -30.43
N GLY A 12 -4.89 -19.49 -30.22
CA GLY A 12 -5.84 -20.60 -29.98
C GLY A 12 -5.93 -21.05 -28.51
N LYS A 13 -6.12 -22.36 -28.27
CA LYS A 13 -6.18 -23.00 -26.93
C LYS A 13 -4.82 -22.98 -26.18
N THR A 14 -4.08 -21.88 -26.23
CA THR A 14 -2.86 -21.73 -25.46
C THR A 14 -3.22 -21.80 -23.98
N THR A 15 -2.70 -22.83 -23.31
CA THR A 15 -2.95 -23.00 -21.87
C THR A 15 -2.07 -22.02 -21.10
N GLY A 16 -2.45 -21.65 -19.87
CA GLY A 16 -1.64 -20.76 -19.03
C GLY A 16 -0.19 -21.22 -18.83
N VAL A 17 0.10 -22.51 -19.05
CA VAL A 17 1.44 -23.13 -18.97
C VAL A 17 2.35 -22.75 -20.17
N GLU A 18 1.79 -22.52 -21.34
CA GLU A 18 2.57 -22.09 -22.52
C GLU A 18 2.85 -20.59 -22.48
N LEU A 19 1.88 -19.81 -21.98
CA LEU A 19 2.05 -18.39 -21.68
C LEU A 19 3.10 -18.18 -20.58
N SER A 20 3.08 -18.98 -19.51
CA SER A 20 4.06 -18.87 -18.42
C SER A 20 5.48 -19.20 -18.88
N LYS A 21 5.68 -20.13 -19.83
CA LYS A 21 6.99 -20.39 -20.43
C LYS A 21 7.57 -19.19 -21.18
N GLN A 22 6.73 -18.38 -21.84
CA GLN A 22 7.17 -17.15 -22.50
C GLN A 22 7.59 -16.05 -21.50
N LEU A 23 7.04 -16.11 -20.28
CA LEU A 23 7.35 -15.17 -19.19
C LEU A 23 8.56 -15.61 -18.35
N ASN A 24 8.89 -16.90 -18.31
CA ASN A 24 9.97 -17.46 -17.46
C ASN A 24 11.39 -16.96 -17.82
N ASP A 25 11.62 -16.51 -19.05
CA ASP A 25 12.92 -15.95 -19.47
C ASP A 25 13.06 -14.45 -19.17
N GLN A 26 12.03 -13.82 -18.60
CA GLN A 26 12.00 -12.39 -18.32
C GLN A 26 12.25 -12.14 -16.83
N SER A 27 13.33 -11.43 -16.52
CA SER A 27 13.56 -10.93 -15.16
C SER A 27 12.53 -9.85 -14.84
N VAL A 28 11.61 -10.17 -13.94
CA VAL A 28 10.56 -9.29 -13.43
C VAL A 28 10.73 -9.14 -11.92
N ASN A 29 10.43 -7.96 -11.39
CA ASN A 29 10.55 -7.62 -9.97
C ASN A 29 9.18 -7.47 -9.32
N ILE A 30 9.12 -7.65 -8.00
CA ILE A 30 7.94 -7.27 -7.21
C ILE A 30 7.62 -5.79 -7.47
N GLY A 31 6.37 -5.51 -7.80
CA GLY A 31 5.87 -4.21 -8.20
C GLY A 31 5.71 -4.05 -9.71
N ASP A 32 6.43 -4.81 -10.54
CA ASP A 32 6.30 -4.67 -12.00
C ASP A 32 4.87 -4.99 -12.47
N ILE A 33 4.41 -4.26 -13.49
CA ILE A 33 3.15 -4.53 -14.17
C ILE A 33 3.44 -5.22 -15.49
N ILE A 34 2.83 -6.38 -15.70
CA ILE A 34 2.90 -7.16 -16.94
C ILE A 34 1.62 -6.91 -17.74
N GLU A 35 1.79 -6.61 -19.02
CA GLU A 35 0.72 -6.57 -20.02
C GLU A 35 0.62 -7.94 -20.69
N VAL A 36 -0.55 -8.56 -20.64
CA VAL A 36 -0.85 -9.85 -21.26
C VAL A 36 -1.83 -9.63 -22.39
N TYR A 37 -1.37 -9.84 -23.62
CA TYR A 37 -2.18 -9.71 -24.82
C TYR A 37 -2.71 -11.07 -25.30
N HIS A 38 -4.02 -11.21 -25.41
CA HIS A 38 -4.70 -12.40 -25.93
C HIS A 38 -5.55 -12.05 -27.14
N LYS A 39 -5.00 -12.25 -28.34
CA LYS A 39 -5.71 -12.04 -29.61
C LYS A 39 -6.25 -13.35 -30.16
N GLU A 40 -7.53 -13.65 -29.91
CA GLU A 40 -8.22 -14.64 -30.74
C GLU A 40 -8.80 -13.97 -31.97
N ALA A 41 -8.59 -14.57 -33.14
CA ALA A 41 -8.92 -14.01 -34.44
C ALA A 41 -10.43 -13.74 -34.69
N SER A 42 -11.31 -13.95 -33.71
CA SER A 42 -12.77 -13.88 -33.95
C SER A 42 -13.68 -13.73 -32.70
N LYS A 43 -13.29 -13.28 -31.49
CA LYS A 43 -14.06 -13.79 -30.30
C LYS A 43 -14.27 -12.97 -29.02
N ARG A 44 -15.43 -13.31 -28.42
CA ARG A 44 -15.69 -13.52 -26.97
C ARG A 44 -14.76 -14.61 -26.41
N VAL A 45 -13.89 -14.24 -25.48
CA VAL A 45 -12.99 -15.13 -24.72
C VAL A 45 -13.71 -15.69 -23.49
N ILE A 46 -13.37 -16.92 -23.10
CA ILE A 46 -13.79 -17.53 -21.83
C ILE A 46 -12.60 -17.45 -20.87
N ARG A 47 -12.80 -16.82 -19.71
CA ARG A 47 -11.85 -16.83 -18.58
C ARG A 47 -12.48 -17.50 -17.37
N TYR A 48 -11.66 -17.80 -16.37
CA TYR A 48 -12.08 -18.29 -15.06
C TYR A 48 -11.58 -17.33 -13.99
N ASN A 49 -12.46 -16.95 -13.06
CA ASN A 49 -12.11 -16.22 -11.85
C ASN A 49 -12.65 -17.01 -10.65
N ASP A 50 -11.77 -17.50 -9.76
CA ASP A 50 -12.14 -18.40 -8.67
C ASP A 50 -13.07 -19.54 -9.13
N ASP A 51 -12.64 -20.27 -10.17
CA ASP A 51 -13.38 -21.34 -10.87
C ASP A 51 -14.70 -20.93 -11.56
N ASN A 52 -15.12 -19.67 -11.44
CA ASN A 52 -16.28 -19.15 -12.14
C ASN A 52 -15.96 -18.79 -13.58
N LYS A 53 -16.67 -19.42 -14.51
CA LYS A 53 -16.56 -19.13 -15.94
C LYS A 53 -17.14 -17.74 -16.26
N ILE A 54 -16.31 -16.87 -16.83
CA ILE A 54 -16.70 -15.53 -17.29
C ILE A 54 -16.45 -15.39 -18.79
N SER A 55 -17.35 -14.68 -19.49
CA SER A 55 -17.16 -14.31 -20.89
C SER A 55 -16.74 -12.86 -20.98
N THR A 56 -15.77 -12.56 -21.85
CA THR A 56 -15.20 -11.22 -22.00
C THR A 56 -14.76 -11.01 -23.45
N ASP A 57 -14.72 -9.76 -23.88
CA ASP A 57 -14.22 -9.30 -25.18
C ASP A 57 -12.90 -8.52 -25.05
N LYS A 58 -12.35 -8.43 -23.83
CA LYS A 58 -11.07 -7.76 -23.58
C LYS A 58 -9.93 -8.58 -24.19
N GLU A 59 -9.12 -7.92 -25.02
CA GLU A 59 -7.92 -8.51 -25.62
C GLU A 59 -6.66 -8.34 -24.76
N THR A 60 -6.66 -7.40 -23.81
CA THR A 60 -5.48 -7.07 -23.00
C THR A 60 -5.84 -7.04 -21.53
N TYR A 61 -4.96 -7.62 -20.71
CA TYR A 61 -5.05 -7.60 -19.26
C TYR A 61 -3.72 -7.16 -18.67
N TYR A 62 -3.78 -6.45 -17.56
CA TYR A 62 -2.58 -6.01 -16.85
C TYR A 62 -2.56 -6.68 -15.49
N TYR A 63 -1.39 -7.13 -15.06
CA TYR A 63 -1.21 -7.74 -13.75
C TYR A 63 0.00 -7.16 -13.06
N ARG A 64 -0.16 -6.74 -11.81
CA ARG A 64 0.97 -6.36 -10.96
C ARG A 64 1.49 -7.59 -10.23
N ILE A 65 2.81 -7.75 -10.24
CA ILE A 65 3.49 -8.81 -9.51
C ILE A 65 3.61 -8.38 -8.04
N GLU A 66 2.90 -9.09 -7.17
CA GLU A 66 3.09 -9.01 -5.73
C GLU A 66 3.95 -10.19 -5.26
N LYS A 67 4.39 -10.15 -3.99
CA LYS A 67 5.26 -11.18 -3.41
C LYS A 67 4.76 -12.61 -3.63
N ASP A 68 3.46 -12.83 -3.49
CA ASP A 68 2.85 -14.17 -3.47
C ASP A 68 1.71 -14.35 -4.50
N GLN A 69 1.39 -13.31 -5.29
CA GLN A 69 0.24 -13.34 -6.20
C GLN A 69 0.35 -12.32 -7.34
N TRP A 70 -0.49 -12.50 -8.36
CA TRP A 70 -0.66 -11.56 -9.46
C TRP A 70 -1.99 -10.85 -9.29
N VAL A 71 -1.97 -9.53 -9.23
CA VAL A 71 -3.17 -8.71 -9.01
C VAL A 71 -3.57 -8.07 -10.33
N GLU A 72 -4.79 -8.35 -10.82
CA GLU A 72 -5.30 -7.71 -12.03
C GLU A 72 -5.41 -6.19 -11.82
N VAL A 73 -4.86 -5.41 -12.75
CA VAL A 73 -4.84 -3.96 -12.74
C VAL A 73 -5.77 -3.45 -13.83
N SER A 74 -6.78 -2.66 -13.45
CA SER A 74 -7.75 -2.08 -14.38
C SER A 74 -7.18 -0.91 -15.18
N ASP A 75 -6.34 -0.10 -14.56
CA ASP A 75 -5.63 1.02 -15.18
C ASP A 75 -4.12 0.94 -14.86
N PRO A 76 -3.31 0.38 -15.79
CA PRO A 76 -1.86 0.21 -15.58
C PRO A 76 -1.09 1.54 -15.59
N THR A 77 -1.74 2.63 -16.01
CA THR A 77 -1.13 3.96 -16.06
C THR A 77 -1.36 4.76 -14.78
N ASN A 78 -2.27 4.31 -13.91
CA ASN A 78 -2.59 4.97 -12.66
C ASN A 78 -1.42 4.88 -11.68
N GLN A 79 -0.75 6.01 -11.48
CA GLN A 79 0.41 6.16 -10.61
C GLN A 79 0.07 6.57 -9.17
N THR A 80 -1.21 6.62 -8.79
CA THR A 80 -1.64 7.07 -7.46
C THR A 80 -0.90 6.31 -6.37
N SER A 81 -0.23 7.05 -5.48
CA SER A 81 0.58 6.49 -4.38
C SER A 81 0.31 7.20 -3.05
N ILE A 82 0.66 6.52 -1.97
CA ILE A 82 0.74 7.11 -0.64
C ILE A 82 1.87 6.45 0.16
N HIS A 83 2.69 7.28 0.78
CA HIS A 83 3.82 6.89 1.61
C HIS A 83 3.73 7.58 2.96
N VAL A 84 3.86 6.76 4.00
CA VAL A 84 3.83 7.19 5.40
C VAL A 84 5.00 6.53 6.12
N LYS A 85 5.35 7.06 7.29
CA LYS A 85 6.38 6.52 8.16
C LYS A 85 5.82 6.31 9.56
N ASP A 86 6.41 5.39 10.29
CA ASP A 86 6.17 5.21 11.72
C ASP A 86 6.85 6.33 12.53
N SER A 87 6.42 6.55 13.77
CA SER A 87 7.04 7.52 14.67
C SER A 87 7.05 7.08 16.12
N ILE A 88 7.94 7.69 16.90
CA ILE A 88 7.96 7.62 18.36
C ILE A 88 7.67 9.03 18.87
N VAL A 89 6.71 9.13 19.79
CA VAL A 89 6.29 10.38 20.45
C VAL A 89 6.44 10.18 21.96
N TYR A 90 6.79 11.21 22.72
CA TYR A 90 6.83 11.11 24.18
C TYR A 90 5.54 11.65 24.81
N SER A 91 5.21 11.14 25.99
CA SER A 91 3.93 11.42 26.60
C SER A 91 3.75 12.92 26.85
N ARG A 92 2.60 13.46 26.44
CA ARG A 92 2.20 14.89 26.46
C ARG A 92 2.86 15.78 25.41
N ASP A 93 3.71 15.23 24.55
CA ASP A 93 4.15 15.97 23.36
C ASP A 93 2.98 16.15 22.40
N LYS A 94 3.09 17.20 21.58
CA LYS A 94 2.18 17.40 20.45
C LYS A 94 2.53 16.40 19.35
N TRP A 95 1.50 15.91 18.69
CA TRP A 95 1.60 15.07 17.52
C TRP A 95 0.48 15.46 16.56
N GLU A 96 0.81 15.58 15.28
CA GLU A 96 -0.14 15.80 14.20
C GLU A 96 0.01 14.69 13.15
N SER A 97 -1.08 14.34 12.47
CA SER A 97 -1.04 13.27 11.46
C SER A 97 -0.10 13.58 10.29
N GLU A 98 0.13 14.86 10.00
CA GLU A 98 1.10 15.27 8.98
C GLU A 98 2.54 14.86 9.34
N ASP A 99 2.87 14.69 10.63
CA ASP A 99 4.22 14.28 11.08
C ASP A 99 4.63 12.91 10.51
N ASN A 100 3.65 12.06 10.20
CA ASN A 100 3.85 10.71 9.67
C ASN A 100 3.63 10.62 8.15
N PHE A 101 3.18 11.69 7.50
CA PHE A 101 3.05 11.74 6.04
C PHE A 101 4.43 11.94 5.40
N VAL A 102 4.71 11.22 4.30
CA VAL A 102 5.96 11.37 3.53
C VAL A 102 5.69 11.96 2.16
N SER A 103 4.80 11.33 1.39
CA SER A 103 4.39 11.82 0.07
C SER A 103 3.15 11.08 -0.44
N ALA A 104 2.48 11.67 -1.41
CA ALA A 104 1.44 11.05 -2.20
C ALA A 104 1.51 11.57 -3.63
N THR A 105 0.99 10.78 -4.57
CA THR A 105 0.86 11.19 -5.98
C THR A 105 -0.55 10.92 -6.51
N ASP A 106 -0.96 11.68 -7.53
CA ASP A 106 -2.20 11.44 -8.27
C ASP A 106 -2.04 10.34 -9.34
N LYS A 107 -3.11 10.09 -10.10
CA LYS A 107 -3.13 9.09 -11.17
C LYS A 107 -2.08 9.34 -12.26
N ASP A 108 -1.69 10.59 -12.47
CA ASP A 108 -0.73 11.00 -13.49
C ASP A 108 0.71 11.00 -12.93
N GLY A 109 0.88 10.74 -11.63
CA GLY A 109 2.16 10.69 -10.93
C GLY A 109 2.61 12.04 -10.37
N ASN A 110 1.76 13.07 -10.41
CA ASN A 110 2.10 14.37 -9.82
C ASN A 110 1.99 14.30 -8.31
N VAL A 111 2.91 14.96 -7.59
CA VAL A 111 2.86 15.06 -6.13
C VAL A 111 1.60 15.83 -5.71
N VAL A 112 0.88 15.28 -4.74
CA VAL A 112 -0.29 15.93 -4.14
C VAL A 112 -0.03 16.30 -2.68
N PRO A 113 -0.63 17.40 -2.18
CA PRO A 113 -0.42 17.85 -0.81
C PRO A 113 -1.13 16.94 0.20
N PHE A 114 -0.69 16.99 1.47
CA PHE A 114 -1.32 16.24 2.57
C PHE A 114 -2.82 16.52 2.72
N SER A 115 -3.27 17.72 2.37
CA SER A 115 -4.69 18.11 2.45
C SER A 115 -5.64 17.27 1.59
N THR A 116 -5.13 16.48 0.63
CA THR A 116 -5.94 15.55 -0.17
C THR A 116 -6.00 14.14 0.43
N VAL A 117 -5.27 13.89 1.51
CA VAL A 117 -5.19 12.59 2.18
C VAL A 117 -6.26 12.51 3.27
N THR A 118 -7.02 11.42 3.25
CA THR A 118 -7.95 11.10 4.33
C THR A 118 -7.21 10.34 5.43
N VAL A 119 -7.30 10.83 6.67
CA VAL A 119 -6.68 10.18 7.84
C VAL A 119 -7.75 9.66 8.78
N THR A 120 -7.61 8.40 9.20
CA THR A 120 -8.47 7.76 10.19
C THR A 120 -7.66 7.12 11.30
N GLY A 121 -8.18 7.17 12.53
CA GLY A 121 -7.46 6.81 13.75
C GLY A 121 -7.11 8.03 14.60
N THR A 122 -6.81 7.80 15.87
CA THR A 122 -6.45 8.86 16.83
C THR A 122 -5.29 8.39 17.69
N VAL A 123 -4.43 9.34 18.07
CA VAL A 123 -3.30 9.09 18.98
C VAL A 123 -3.53 9.89 20.25
N ASP A 124 -3.63 9.21 21.39
CA ASP A 124 -3.69 9.84 22.70
C ASP A 124 -2.27 9.95 23.27
N THR A 125 -1.59 11.08 23.03
CA THR A 125 -0.22 11.27 23.51
C THR A 125 -0.12 11.35 25.04
N THR A 126 -1.23 11.38 25.78
CA THR A 126 -1.18 11.31 27.26
C THR A 126 -1.00 9.90 27.78
N LYS A 127 -1.21 8.89 26.93
CA LYS A 127 -1.14 7.47 27.29
C LYS A 127 -0.04 6.79 26.49
N PRO A 128 1.01 6.28 27.16
CA PRO A 128 1.98 5.41 26.51
C PRO A 128 1.31 4.20 25.89
N GLY A 129 1.73 3.83 24.69
CA GLY A 129 1.09 2.77 23.91
C GLY A 129 1.48 2.80 22.44
N VAL A 130 0.92 1.87 21.68
CA VAL A 130 1.06 1.80 20.22
C VAL A 130 -0.28 2.11 19.60
N TYR A 131 -0.28 3.04 18.64
CA TYR A 131 -1.45 3.52 17.94
C TYR A 131 -1.27 3.30 16.44
N GLU A 132 -2.32 2.86 15.76
CA GLU A 132 -2.33 2.71 14.31
C GLU A 132 -3.17 3.83 13.69
N VAL A 133 -2.60 4.52 12.71
CA VAL A 133 -3.27 5.59 11.97
C VAL A 133 -3.25 5.23 10.49
N THR A 134 -4.43 5.19 9.88
CA THR A 134 -4.59 4.85 8.46
C THR A 134 -4.67 6.12 7.63
N TYR A 135 -3.89 6.16 6.55
CA TYR A 135 -3.86 7.22 5.57
C TYR A 135 -4.36 6.67 4.23
N ALA A 136 -5.26 7.40 3.58
CA ALA A 136 -5.85 7.01 2.32
C ALA A 136 -5.73 8.13 1.27
N ASN A 137 -5.30 7.76 0.06
CA ASN A 137 -5.29 8.59 -1.14
C ASN A 137 -6.07 7.84 -2.23
N GLY A 138 -7.35 8.18 -2.40
CA GLY A 138 -8.28 7.37 -3.21
C GLY A 138 -8.41 5.95 -2.65
N GLU A 139 -8.22 4.95 -3.51
CA GLU A 139 -8.25 3.52 -3.14
C GLU A 139 -6.95 3.00 -2.51
N ARG A 140 -5.90 3.83 -2.44
CA ARG A 140 -4.61 3.43 -1.86
C ARG A 140 -4.58 3.77 -0.38
N THR A 141 -4.25 2.77 0.45
CA THR A 141 -4.16 2.93 1.90
C THR A 141 -2.80 2.50 2.44
N LYS A 142 -2.35 3.16 3.50
CA LYS A 142 -1.20 2.76 4.33
C LYS A 142 -1.48 3.03 5.80
N VAL A 143 -0.90 2.21 6.66
CA VAL A 143 -0.97 2.37 8.12
C VAL A 143 0.39 2.84 8.60
N ALA A 144 0.40 3.88 9.43
CA ALA A 144 1.56 4.27 10.23
C ALA A 144 1.37 3.81 11.67
N VAL A 145 2.44 3.32 12.28
CA VAL A 145 2.50 2.92 13.68
C VAL A 145 3.14 4.04 14.51
N ILE A 146 2.40 4.56 15.48
CA ILE A 146 2.83 5.64 16.35
C ILE A 146 3.02 5.07 17.76
N THR A 147 4.26 5.09 18.24
CA THR A 147 4.60 4.60 19.58
C THR A 147 4.74 5.76 20.55
N VAL A 148 3.81 5.88 21.50
CA VAL A 148 3.88 6.85 22.59
C VAL A 148 4.66 6.23 23.75
N LYS A 149 5.76 6.86 24.16
CA LYS A 149 6.60 6.46 25.32
C LYS A 149 6.38 7.38 26.50
N GLU A 150 6.62 6.89 27.72
CA GLU A 150 6.62 7.76 28.91
C GLU A 150 7.71 8.83 28.82
N ASN A 151 7.36 10.06 29.25
CA ASN A 151 8.34 11.12 29.46
C ASN A 151 9.01 10.94 30.84
N GLN A 152 10.34 10.81 30.86
CA GLN A 152 11.11 10.57 32.07
C GLN A 152 11.10 11.73 33.08
N GLU A 153 10.77 12.96 32.66
CA GLU A 153 10.60 14.09 33.58
C GLU A 153 9.41 13.89 34.53
N SER A 154 8.40 13.12 34.11
CA SER A 154 7.22 12.80 34.94
C SER A 154 7.48 11.73 36.01
N LEU A 155 8.48 10.87 35.81
CA LEU A 155 8.93 9.89 36.80
C LEU A 155 9.60 10.60 37.98
N ASN A 156 10.47 11.57 37.69
CA ASN A 156 11.22 12.30 38.71
C ASN A 156 10.31 13.16 39.62
N MET A 157 9.21 13.70 39.08
CA MET A 157 8.22 14.44 39.88
C MET A 157 7.42 13.53 40.83
N LYS A 158 7.07 12.31 40.38
CA LYS A 158 6.31 11.36 41.20
C LYS A 158 7.15 10.81 42.36
N ASP A 159 8.43 10.52 42.12
CA ASP A 159 9.38 10.13 43.17
C ASP A 159 9.66 11.27 44.15
N SER A 160 9.81 12.50 43.65
CA SER A 160 10.00 13.69 44.51
C SER A 160 8.79 13.97 45.41
N MET A 161 7.57 13.67 44.97
CA MET A 161 6.35 13.86 45.75
C MET A 161 6.18 12.80 46.87
N HIS A 162 6.84 11.65 46.76
CA HIS A 162 6.84 10.63 47.82
C HIS A 162 7.79 10.98 48.99
N LEU A 163 8.79 11.83 48.75
CA LEU A 163 9.80 12.23 49.74
C LEU A 163 9.34 13.32 50.72
N TYR A 164 8.18 13.94 50.50
CA TYR A 164 7.64 15.01 51.36
C TYR A 164 6.71 14.53 52.49
N ARG A 165 6.62 13.23 52.78
CA ARG A 165 5.90 12.73 53.97
C ARG A 165 6.84 12.45 55.13
N ILE A 166 7.50 13.47 55.66
CA ILE A 166 8.05 13.44 57.03
C ILE A 166 7.82 14.82 57.67
N GLN A 167 7.48 14.77 58.97
CA GLN A 167 7.24 15.82 59.97
C GLN A 167 5.74 16.14 60.13
N ILE A 168 5.11 15.92 61.29
CA ILE A 168 5.56 15.88 62.70
C ILE A 168 4.84 14.73 63.42
#